data_AF-A0A4V3D458-F1
#
_entry.id   AF-A0A4V3D458-F1
#
_cell.length_a   1.000
_cell.length_b   1.000
_cell.length_c   1.000
_cell.angle_alpha   90.00
_cell.angle_beta   90.00
_cell.angle_gamma   90.00
#
_symmetry.space_group_name_H-M   'P 1'
#
loop_
_entity.id
_entity.type
_entity.pdbx_description
1 polymer ?
#
loop_
_entity_poly.entity_id
_entity_poly.type
_entity_poly.pdbx_seq_one_letter_code
_entity_poly.pdbx_strand_id
1 'polypeptide(L)'
;MKNVFIYYLCLLAPLALIYWLYDYYEISSDLLAGIIIIYLLAYKSYLDGRRLVAKNILSRNEIWIMIIPGNHLRFFKELYLD
;
A
#
# COMPACT_ATOMS: atom_id res chain seq x y z
N MET A 1 11.21 -4.37 -2.57
CA MET A 1 10.65 -5.72 -2.46
C MET A 1 10.66 -6.32 -3.86
N LYS A 2 11.62 -7.19 -4.18
CA LYS A 2 11.61 -7.87 -5.50
C LYS A 2 10.61 -9.04 -5.51
N ASN A 3 10.48 -9.73 -4.37
CA ASN A 3 9.53 -10.82 -4.21
C ASN A 3 8.07 -10.29 -4.13
N VAL A 4 7.20 -10.80 -4.99
CA VAL A 4 5.75 -10.52 -5.01
C VAL A 4 5.07 -10.93 -3.70
N PHE A 5 5.43 -12.08 -3.14
CA PHE A 5 4.82 -12.61 -1.92
C PHE A 5 5.01 -11.68 -0.72
N ILE A 6 6.22 -11.15 -0.53
CA ILE A 6 6.52 -10.20 0.56
C ILE A 6 5.68 -8.92 0.39
N TYR A 7 5.50 -8.46 -0.84
CA TYR A 7 4.66 -7.30 -1.11
C TYR A 7 3.20 -7.55 -0.73
N TYR A 8 2.63 -8.70 -1.11
CA TYR A 8 1.28 -9.05 -0.68
C TYR A 8 1.14 -9.18 0.84
N LEU A 9 2.15 -9.75 1.53
CA LEU A 9 2.16 -9.76 2.98
C LEU A 9 2.15 -8.36 3.57
N CYS A 10 3.01 -7.45 3.08
CA CYS A 10 3.03 -6.06 3.55
C CYS A 10 1.75 -5.29 3.18
N LEU A 11 1.07 -5.65 2.09
CA LEU A 11 -0.20 -5.05 1.71
C LEU A 11 -1.35 -5.55 2.61
N LEU A 12 -1.41 -6.85 2.89
CA LEU A 12 -2.54 -7.45 3.61
C LEU A 12 -2.40 -7.39 5.13
N ALA A 13 -1.18 -7.48 5.68
CA ALA A 13 -0.97 -7.51 7.12
C ALA A 13 -1.50 -6.27 7.86
N PRO A 14 -1.31 -5.03 7.38
CA PRO A 14 -1.87 -3.85 8.02
C PRO A 14 -3.40 -3.83 7.96
N LEU A 15 -4.01 -4.31 6.87
CA LEU A 15 -5.46 -4.40 6.74
C LEU A 15 -6.04 -5.41 7.74
N ALA A 16 -5.41 -6.57 7.88
CA ALA A 16 -5.80 -7.57 8.88
C ALA A 16 -5.65 -7.03 10.31
N LEU A 17 -4.56 -6.28 10.58
CA LEU A 17 -4.35 -5.64 11.88
C LEU A 17 -5.41 -4.57 12.17
N ILE A 18 -5.75 -3.73 11.18
CA ILE A 18 -6.80 -2.71 11.32
C ILE A 18 -8.15 -3.37 11.65
N TYR A 19 -8.49 -4.45 10.95
CA TYR A 19 -9.72 -5.20 11.21
C TYR A 19 -9.72 -5.84 12.61
N TRP A 20 -8.62 -6.45 13.02
CA TRP A 20 -8.49 -7.04 14.35
C TRP A 20 -8.59 -5.98 15.47
N LEU A 21 -7.98 -4.81 15.27
CA LEU A 21 -8.09 -3.69 16.20
C LEU A 21 -9.51 -3.13 16.27
N TYR A 22 -10.21 -3.07 15.13
CA TYR A 22 -11.60 -2.66 15.08
C TYR A 22 -12.49 -3.55 15.94
N ASP A 23 -12.33 -4.87 15.81
CA ASP A 23 -13.10 -5.87 16.58
C ASP A 23 -12.74 -5.83 18.07
N TYR A 24 -11.45 -5.71 18.42
CA TYR A 24 -11.00 -5.78 19.81
C TYR A 24 -11.26 -4.50 20.62
N TYR A 25 -11.15 -3.33 20.00
CA TYR A 25 -11.24 -2.03 20.69
C TYR A 25 -12.53 -1.27 20.41
N GLU A 26 -13.51 -1.87 19.71
CA GLU A 26 -14.78 -1.24 19.33
C GLU A 26 -14.58 0.16 18.71
N ILE A 27 -13.60 0.26 17.80
CA ILE A 27 -13.23 1.54 17.19
C ILE A 27 -14.43 2.13 16.42
N SER A 28 -14.69 3.43 16.59
CA SER A 28 -15.78 4.09 15.88
C SER A 28 -15.60 4.04 14.36
N SER A 29 -16.72 3.95 13.63
CA SER A 29 -16.72 3.88 12.17
C SER A 29 -15.99 5.04 11.50
N ASP A 30 -16.06 6.24 12.08
CA ASP A 30 -15.37 7.43 11.57
C ASP A 30 -13.85 7.30 11.68
N LEU A 31 -13.36 6.79 12.82
CA LEU A 31 -11.94 6.58 13.03
C LEU A 31 -11.42 5.45 12.13
N LEU A 32 -12.19 4.37 11.98
CA LEU A 32 -11.87 3.29 11.04
C LEU A 32 -11.74 3.81 9.60
N ALA A 33 -12.69 4.62 9.14
CA ALA A 33 -12.65 5.24 7.83
C ALA A 33 -11.41 6.12 7.64
N GLY A 34 -11.09 6.96 8.64
CA GLY A 34 -9.88 7.78 8.64
C GLY A 34 -8.59 6.96 8.52
N ILE A 35 -8.49 5.86 9.28
CA ILE A 35 -7.34 4.95 9.23
C ILE A 35 -7.22 4.28 7.85
N ILE A 36 -8.34 3.82 7.27
CA ILE A 36 -8.36 3.22 5.92
C ILE A 36 -7.90 4.24 4.87
N ILE A 37 -8.33 5.50 4.97
CA ILE A 37 -7.90 6.56 4.04
C ILE A 37 -6.39 6.79 4.15
N ILE A 38 -5.85 6.91 5.36
CA ILE A 38 -4.40 7.06 5.58
C ILE A 38 -3.64 5.85 5.04
N TYR A 39 -4.16 4.65 5.27
CA TYR A 39 -3.59 3.42 4.74
C TYR A 39 -3.54 3.44 3.20
N LEU A 40 -4.64 3.80 2.52
CA LEU A 40 -4.72 3.82 1.06
C LEU A 40 -3.86 4.93 0.45
N LEU A 41 -3.86 6.13 1.01
CA LEU A 41 -3.18 7.28 0.41
C LEU A 41 -1.70 7.32 0.76
N ALA A 42 -1.34 7.08 2.02
CA ALA A 42 0.06 7.19 2.45
C ALA A 42 0.76 5.84 2.38
N TYR A 43 0.30 4.85 3.14
CA TYR A 43 1.02 3.58 3.29
C TYR A 43 1.08 2.79 1.98
N LYS A 44 -0.06 2.58 1.32
CA LYS A 44 -0.15 1.81 0.08
C LYS A 44 0.65 2.48 -1.04
N SER A 45 0.50 3.78 -1.23
CA SER A 45 1.25 4.54 -2.25
C SER A 45 2.77 4.44 -2.02
N TYR A 46 3.20 4.56 -0.76
CA TYR A 46 4.61 4.39 -0.40
C TYR A 46 5.10 2.95 -0.66
N LEU A 47 4.31 1.94 -0.28
CA LEU A 47 4.63 0.52 -0.47
C LEU A 47 4.81 0.20 -1.96
N ASP A 48 3.88 0.66 -2.79
CA ASP A 48 3.92 0.50 -4.24
C ASP A 48 5.17 1.16 -4.84
N GLY A 49 5.43 2.43 -4.49
CA GLY A 49 6.61 3.14 -4.98
C GLY A 49 7.92 2.49 -4.51
N ARG A 50 7.98 2.01 -3.26
CA ARG A 50 9.13 1.25 -2.73
C ARG A 50 9.35 -0.08 -3.47
N ARG A 51 8.29 -0.73 -3.94
CA ARG A 51 8.40 -1.93 -4.78
C ARG A 51 9.03 -1.56 -6.13
N LEU A 52 8.51 -0.53 -6.80
CA LEU A 52 9.00 -0.07 -8.10
C LEU A 52 10.46 0.43 -8.04
N VAL A 53 10.84 1.12 -6.97
CA VAL A 53 12.23 1.50 -6.72
C VAL A 53 13.13 0.29 -6.56
N ALA A 54 12.69 -0.74 -5.82
CA ALA A 54 13.47 -1.97 -5.67
C ALA A 54 13.61 -2.77 -6.98
N LYS A 55 12.76 -2.49 -7.96
CA LYS A 55 12.82 -3.01 -9.33
C LYS A 55 13.57 -2.09 -10.29
N ASN A 56 14.13 -0.98 -9.81
CA ASN A 56 14.80 0.05 -10.61
C ASN A 56 13.90 0.71 -11.68
N ILE A 57 12.57 0.71 -11.49
CA ILE A 57 11.61 1.35 -12.41
C ILE A 57 11.44 2.83 -12.09
N LEU A 58 11.50 3.17 -10.80
CA LEU A 58 11.42 4.54 -10.29
C LEU A 58 12.65 4.86 -9.46
N SER A 59 13.01 6.13 -9.40
CA SER A 59 13.97 6.63 -8.41
C SER A 59 13.30 6.82 -7.05
N ARG A 60 14.10 6.86 -5.98
CA ARG A 60 13.58 7.00 -4.60
C ARG A 60 12.82 8.32 -4.39
N ASN A 61 13.13 9.34 -5.18
CA ASN A 61 12.51 10.66 -5.09
C ASN A 61 11.12 10.68 -5.75
N GLU A 62 10.82 9.68 -6.58
CA GLU A 62 9.58 9.57 -7.36
C GLU A 62 8.53 8.65 -6.73
N ILE A 63 8.79 8.11 -5.53
CA ILE A 63 7.88 7.17 -4.83
C ILE A 63 6.45 7.73 -4.74
N TRP A 64 6.32 9.02 -4.44
CA TRP A 64 5.04 9.69 -4.23
C TRP A 64 4.22 9.90 -5.51
N ILE A 65 4.78 9.64 -6.69
CA ILE A 65 4.02 9.60 -7.95
C ILE A 65 2.89 8.56 -7.89
N MET A 66 3.04 7.54 -7.04
CA MET A 66 2.02 6.51 -6.83
C MET A 66 0.75 7.02 -6.13
N ILE A 67 0.75 8.18 -5.49
CA ILE A 67 -0.49 8.78 -4.96
C ILE A 67 -1.45 9.17 -6.09
N ILE A 68 -0.91 9.48 -7.27
CA ILE A 68 -1.70 9.98 -8.39
C ILE A 68 -2.53 8.82 -8.97
N PRO A 69 -3.88 8.96 -9.03
CA PRO A 69 -4.75 7.97 -9.64
C PRO A 69 -4.32 7.66 -11.08
N GLY A 70 -4.35 6.37 -11.45
CA GLY A 70 -3.95 5.89 -12.78
C GLY A 70 -2.53 5.34 -12.88
N ASN A 71 -1.59 5.78 -12.04
CA ASN A 71 -0.24 5.21 -12.04
C ASN A 71 -0.21 3.75 -11.57
N HIS A 72 -1.14 3.34 -10.71
CA HIS A 72 -1.31 1.93 -10.33
C HIS A 72 -1.68 1.03 -11.52
N LEU A 73 -2.38 1.55 -12.53
CA LEU A 73 -2.71 0.79 -13.75
C LEU A 73 -1.49 0.72 -14.67
N ARG A 74 -0.77 1.84 -14.81
CA ARG A 74 0.45 1.93 -15.61
C ARG A 74 1.51 0.92 -15.15
N PHE A 75 1.65 0.71 -13.85
CA PHE A 75 2.64 -0.20 -13.25
C PHE A 75 2.04 -1.51 -12.72
N PHE A 76 0.84 -1.89 -13.19
CA PHE A 76 0.10 -3.02 -12.64
C PHE A 76 0.91 -4.32 -12.69
N LYS A 77 1.54 -4.61 -13.83
CA LYS A 77 2.32 -5.83 -14.02
C LYS A 77 3.49 -5.88 -13.04
N GLU A 78 4.19 -4.78 -12.88
CA GLU A 78 5.39 -4.69 -12.04
C GLU A 78 5.05 -4.68 -10.55
N LEU A 79 3.85 -4.23 -10.19
CA LEU A 79 3.37 -4.29 -8.82
C LEU A 79 2.86 -5.67 -8.43
N TYR A 80 2.10 -6.34 -9.30
CA TYR A 80 1.30 -7.50 -8.91
C TYR A 80 1.68 -8.83 -9.58
N LEU A 81 2.40 -8.82 -10.72
CA LEU A 81 2.63 -10.02 -11.54
C LEU A 81 4.11 -10.42 -11.66
N ASP A 82 5.00 -9.44 -11.86
CA ASP A 82 6.46 -9.63 -11.84
C ASP A 82 7.01 -9.45 -10.42
#